data_AF-A0A4R5ML80-F1
#
_entry.id   AF-A0A4R5ML80-F1
#
_cell.length_a   1.000
_cell.length_b   1.000
_cell.length_c   1.000
_cell.angle_alpha   90.00
_cell.angle_beta   90.00
_cell.angle_gamma   90.00
#
_symmetry.space_group_name_H-M   'P 1'
#
loop_
_entity.id
_entity.type
_entity.pdbx_description
1 polymer ?
#
loop_
_entity_poly.entity_id
_entity_poly.type
_entity_poly.pdbx_seq_one_letter_code
_entity_poly.pdbx_strand_id
1 'polypeptide(L)'
;MKNRLNIQKIFFLVLLFMSASSFGQIQNSITVKIESGQTTKNYIGEKLESMIVEMYAMNYGNALTFTKVNDLILITNAQEPNTQIKIEFRDKFLVRNFLYDEKVISSIEAIAFDLNNLPKSSTITNQIVKGKIESHIGKMQFENTEGYRLDKSYKLFLRLTIPADLNDIDAVFDSVANFFSQEDALLRIFLGRYAEKTQPLMTGYLVTDKIGSIENGIIFTPTDDENGKYDIYHKGKIIKTQLQNLIDFQETIMEYFEKNITD
;
A
#
# COMPACT_ATOMS: atom_id res chain seq x y z
N MET A 1 -19.39 14.68 -63.45
CA MET A 1 -19.15 13.84 -62.26
C MET A 1 -19.74 14.52 -61.03
N LYS A 2 -20.92 14.09 -60.57
CA LYS A 2 -21.58 14.62 -59.35
C LYS A 2 -21.54 13.53 -58.28
N ASN A 3 -20.55 13.59 -57.39
CA ASN A 3 -20.56 12.82 -56.15
C ASN A 3 -21.56 13.47 -55.19
N ARG A 4 -22.84 13.06 -55.30
CA ARG A 4 -23.80 13.25 -54.21
C ARG A 4 -23.48 12.21 -53.15
N LEU A 5 -22.48 12.50 -52.29
CA LEU A 5 -22.34 11.75 -51.06
C LEU A 5 -23.63 11.93 -50.27
N ASN A 6 -24.25 10.81 -49.95
CA ASN A 6 -25.58 10.71 -49.39
C ASN A 6 -25.55 11.24 -47.95
N ILE A 7 -25.89 12.51 -47.75
CA ILE A 7 -25.83 13.23 -46.46
C ILE A 7 -26.59 12.47 -45.36
N GLN A 8 -27.65 11.73 -45.70
CA GLN A 8 -28.37 10.87 -44.77
C GLN A 8 -27.54 9.71 -44.22
N LYS A 9 -26.62 9.13 -45.02
CA LYS A 9 -25.73 8.05 -44.57
C LYS A 9 -24.60 8.56 -43.67
N ILE A 10 -24.16 9.81 -43.86
CA ILE A 10 -23.17 10.46 -43.00
C ILE A 10 -23.80 10.83 -41.65
N PHE A 11 -25.03 11.33 -41.64
CA PHE A 11 -25.74 11.65 -40.40
C PHE A 11 -26.02 10.42 -39.52
N PHE A 12 -26.33 9.27 -40.14
CA PHE A 12 -26.54 8.01 -39.42
C PHE A 12 -25.23 7.45 -38.82
N LEU A 13 -24.09 7.66 -39.50
CA LEU A 13 -22.78 7.25 -39.00
C LEU A 13 -22.34 8.12 -37.81
N VAL A 14 -22.59 9.44 -37.84
CA VAL A 14 -22.26 10.35 -36.73
C VAL A 14 -23.13 10.10 -35.49
N LEU A 15 -24.40 9.71 -35.66
CA LEU A 15 -25.29 9.34 -34.54
C LEU A 15 -24.91 7.99 -33.88
N LEU A 16 -24.36 7.04 -34.66
CA LEU A 16 -23.87 5.76 -34.14
C LEU A 16 -22.57 5.88 -33.33
N PHE A 17 -21.77 6.93 -33.54
CA PHE A 17 -20.56 7.19 -32.73
C PHE A 17 -20.81 8.08 -31.49
N MET A 18 -21.99 8.70 -31.36
CA MET A 18 -22.37 9.44 -30.15
C MET A 18 -23.18 8.62 -29.15
N SER A 19 -23.48 7.36 -29.46
CA SER A 19 -24.10 6.42 -28.53
C SER A 19 -23.09 5.33 -28.16
N ALA A 20 -22.74 5.29 -26.87
CA ALA A 20 -22.02 4.22 -26.17
C ALA A 20 -20.49 4.28 -26.03
N SER A 21 -19.89 5.47 -25.95
CA SER A 21 -18.89 5.68 -24.89
C SER A 21 -19.65 6.11 -23.63
N SER A 22 -20.25 5.12 -22.95
CA SER A 22 -20.71 5.31 -21.58
C SER A 22 -19.48 5.45 -20.68
N PHE A 23 -18.86 6.62 -20.68
CA PHE A 23 -18.19 7.08 -19.47
C PHE A 23 -19.28 7.09 -18.42
N GLY A 24 -19.25 6.13 -17.49
CA GLY A 24 -20.24 6.10 -16.43
C GLY A 24 -20.20 7.47 -15.74
N GLN A 25 -21.33 8.16 -15.80
CA GLN A 25 -21.45 9.46 -15.17
C GLN A 25 -21.35 9.23 -13.66
N ILE A 26 -20.52 9.99 -12.95
CA ILE A 26 -20.47 9.93 -11.48
C ILE A 26 -21.91 10.17 -11.00
N GLN A 27 -22.53 9.13 -10.44
CA GLN A 27 -23.93 9.17 -10.04
C GLN A 27 -24.09 9.74 -8.64
N ASN A 28 -23.07 9.52 -7.79
CA ASN A 28 -23.09 9.93 -6.41
C ASN A 28 -21.68 10.35 -5.95
N SER A 29 -21.61 11.41 -5.15
CA SER A 29 -20.38 11.88 -4.51
C SER A 29 -20.67 12.09 -3.03
N ILE A 30 -19.89 11.43 -2.18
CA ILE A 30 -20.03 11.48 -0.72
C ILE A 30 -18.78 12.13 -0.14
N THR A 31 -18.95 13.26 0.53
CA THR A 31 -17.87 13.96 1.23
C THR A 31 -18.03 13.81 2.74
N VAL A 32 -16.95 13.41 3.40
CA VAL A 32 -16.88 13.25 4.86
C VAL A 32 -15.70 14.08 5.38
N LYS A 33 -15.94 14.87 6.43
CA LYS A 33 -14.86 15.57 7.14
C LYS A 33 -14.11 14.61 8.04
N ILE A 34 -12.79 14.74 8.06
CA ILE A 34 -11.89 14.01 8.95
C ILE A 34 -10.99 15.01 9.66
N GLU A 35 -10.29 14.58 10.70
CA GLU A 35 -9.32 15.44 11.37
C GLU A 35 -8.23 15.88 10.38
N SER A 36 -7.98 17.18 10.34
CA SER A 36 -7.02 17.80 9.41
C SER A 36 -7.35 17.64 7.91
N GLY A 37 -8.61 17.39 7.53
CA GLY A 37 -8.95 17.19 6.11
C GLY A 37 -10.41 16.86 5.79
N GLN A 38 -10.60 16.36 4.58
CA GLN A 38 -11.85 15.72 4.16
C GLN A 38 -11.58 14.66 3.07
N THR A 39 -12.49 13.72 2.97
CA THR A 39 -12.46 12.66 1.96
C THR A 39 -13.72 12.75 1.11
N THR A 40 -13.55 12.82 -0.21
CA THR A 40 -14.64 12.79 -1.19
C THR A 40 -14.55 11.51 -2.00
N LYS A 41 -15.61 10.69 -1.97
CA LYS A 41 -15.71 9.42 -2.70
C LYS A 41 -16.71 9.55 -3.84
N ASN A 42 -16.33 9.14 -5.03
CA ASN A 42 -17.16 9.22 -6.24
C ASN A 42 -17.53 7.82 -6.72
N TYR A 43 -18.82 7.62 -6.98
CA TYR A 43 -19.42 6.34 -7.33
C TYR A 43 -20.10 6.38 -8.70
N ILE A 44 -20.04 5.25 -9.41
CA ILE A 44 -20.89 4.95 -10.58
C ILE A 44 -21.73 3.73 -10.18
N GLY A 45 -23.03 3.94 -9.96
CA GLY A 45 -23.86 2.94 -9.28
C GLY A 45 -23.37 2.73 -7.85
N GLU A 46 -23.16 1.46 -7.48
CA GLU A 46 -22.62 1.07 -6.17
C GLU A 46 -21.10 0.97 -6.14
N LYS A 47 -20.43 1.10 -7.30
CA LYS A 47 -18.98 0.92 -7.41
C LYS A 47 -18.23 2.21 -7.12
N LEU A 48 -17.23 2.12 -6.25
CA LEU A 48 -16.27 3.19 -6.02
C LEU A 48 -15.30 3.31 -7.20
N GLU A 49 -15.19 4.51 -7.75
CA GLU A 49 -14.42 4.78 -8.97
C GLU A 49 -13.22 5.69 -8.72
N SER A 50 -13.41 6.69 -7.87
CA SER A 50 -12.31 7.53 -7.39
C SER A 50 -12.58 8.04 -5.99
N MET A 51 -11.50 8.43 -5.32
CA MET A 51 -11.54 9.10 -4.03
C MET A 51 -10.50 10.21 -4.01
N ILE A 52 -10.84 11.35 -3.45
CA ILE A 52 -9.94 12.47 -3.20
C ILE A 52 -9.84 12.65 -1.69
N VAL A 53 -8.62 12.71 -1.18
CA VAL A 53 -8.35 13.02 0.23
C VAL A 53 -7.63 14.37 0.27
N GLU A 54 -8.33 15.37 0.78
CA GLU A 54 -7.82 16.72 0.95
C GLU A 54 -7.29 16.88 2.37
N MET A 55 -6.10 17.47 2.48
CA MET A 55 -5.40 17.72 3.74
C MET A 55 -5.33 19.23 3.96
N TYR A 56 -5.75 19.67 5.13
CA TYR A 56 -5.72 21.07 5.53
C TYR A 56 -4.78 21.26 6.73
N ALA A 57 -3.81 22.16 6.58
CA ALA A 57 -3.06 22.75 7.69
C ALA A 57 -3.10 24.28 7.55
N MET A 58 -2.90 25.02 8.64
CA MET A 58 -3.23 26.47 8.77
C MET A 58 -2.92 27.36 7.56
N ASN A 59 -1.87 27.08 6.76
CA ASN A 59 -1.53 27.81 5.53
C ASN A 59 -1.15 26.88 4.36
N TYR A 60 -1.66 25.66 4.34
CA TYR A 60 -1.19 24.62 3.44
C TYR A 60 -2.30 23.63 3.08
N GLY A 61 -2.54 23.46 1.78
CA GLY A 61 -3.46 22.45 1.24
C GLY A 61 -2.69 21.41 0.43
N ASN A 62 -3.01 20.13 0.61
CA ASN A 62 -2.59 19.06 -0.29
C ASN A 62 -3.78 18.19 -0.68
N ALA A 63 -3.69 17.50 -1.80
CA ALA A 63 -4.69 16.52 -2.21
C ALA A 63 -4.01 15.23 -2.68
N LEU A 64 -4.50 14.10 -2.16
CA LEU A 64 -4.21 12.78 -2.68
C LEU A 64 -5.39 12.36 -3.56
N THR A 65 -5.11 11.89 -4.77
CA THR A 65 -6.13 11.37 -5.67
C THR A 65 -5.92 9.87 -5.83
N PHE A 66 -6.98 9.11 -5.59
CA PHE A 66 -7.03 7.67 -5.75
C PHE A 66 -8.00 7.37 -6.89
N THR A 67 -7.53 6.69 -7.93
CA THR A 67 -8.34 6.33 -9.08
C THR A 67 -8.20 4.85 -9.36
N LYS A 68 -9.31 4.15 -9.55
CA LYS A 68 -9.30 2.78 -10.03
C LYS A 68 -9.38 2.80 -11.56
N VAL A 69 -8.46 2.10 -12.21
CA VAL A 69 -8.43 1.92 -13.66
C VAL A 69 -8.26 0.44 -13.93
N ASN A 70 -9.35 -0.24 -14.31
CA ASN A 70 -9.39 -1.71 -14.42
C ASN A 70 -8.93 -2.37 -13.10
N ASP A 71 -7.94 -3.26 -13.17
CA ASP A 71 -7.40 -4.04 -12.05
C ASP A 71 -6.26 -3.32 -11.27
N LEU A 72 -6.19 -1.99 -11.39
CA LEU A 72 -5.15 -1.15 -10.80
C LEU A 72 -5.77 0.02 -10.02
N ILE A 73 -5.27 0.27 -8.81
CA ILE A 73 -5.48 1.53 -8.10
C ILE A 73 -4.24 2.39 -8.26
N LEU A 74 -4.41 3.59 -8.79
CA LEU A 74 -3.39 4.61 -8.92
C LEU A 74 -3.61 5.69 -7.86
N ILE A 75 -2.56 6.03 -7.13
CA ILE A 75 -2.53 7.11 -6.16
C ILE A 75 -1.52 8.16 -6.60
N THR A 76 -1.96 9.41 -6.67
CA THR A 76 -1.10 10.56 -6.99
C THR A 76 -1.22 11.64 -5.92
N ASN A 77 -0.15 12.40 -5.72
CA ASN A 77 -0.09 13.48 -4.76
C ASN A 77 0.09 14.82 -5.49
N ALA A 78 -0.83 15.77 -5.28
CA ALA A 78 -0.82 17.06 -5.98
C ALA A 78 0.47 17.87 -5.78
N GLN A 79 1.19 17.65 -4.67
CA GLN A 79 2.43 18.35 -4.34
C GLN A 79 3.70 17.59 -4.72
N GLU A 80 3.57 16.32 -5.07
CA GLU A 80 4.67 15.45 -5.49
C GLU A 80 4.24 14.82 -6.82
N PRO A 81 4.07 15.59 -7.91
CA PRO A 81 3.45 15.13 -9.15
C PRO A 81 4.24 14.03 -9.87
N ASN A 82 5.54 13.94 -9.57
CA ASN A 82 6.43 12.92 -10.11
C ASN A 82 6.30 11.57 -9.39
N THR A 83 5.62 11.53 -8.23
CA THR A 83 5.42 10.30 -7.48
C THR A 83 4.08 9.64 -7.83
N GLN A 84 4.09 8.32 -7.86
CA GLN A 84 2.87 7.52 -8.02
C GLN A 84 2.94 6.29 -7.11
N ILE A 85 1.81 5.88 -6.57
CA ILE A 85 1.66 4.55 -5.96
C ILE A 85 0.71 3.74 -6.82
N LYS A 86 1.12 2.54 -7.19
CA LYS A 86 0.32 1.58 -7.97
C LYS A 86 0.03 0.36 -7.09
N ILE A 87 -1.24 0.00 -6.94
CA ILE A 87 -1.68 -1.19 -6.20
C ILE A 87 -2.41 -2.11 -7.18
N GLU A 88 -1.94 -3.34 -7.31
CA GLU A 88 -2.43 -4.35 -8.25
C GLU A 88 -2.27 -5.76 -7.66
N PHE A 89 -2.83 -6.77 -8.32
CA PHE A 89 -2.53 -8.16 -8.02
C PHE A 89 -1.52 -8.73 -9.02
N ARG A 90 -0.50 -9.43 -8.51
CA ARG A 90 0.44 -10.24 -9.30
C ARG A 90 0.44 -11.65 -8.75
N ASP A 91 0.14 -12.63 -9.59
CA ASP A 91 0.08 -14.05 -9.19
C ASP A 91 -0.80 -14.29 -7.94
N LYS A 92 -1.92 -13.56 -7.83
CA LYS A 92 -2.89 -13.54 -6.70
C LYS A 92 -2.42 -12.84 -5.44
N PHE A 93 -1.21 -12.28 -5.42
CA PHE A 93 -0.72 -11.51 -4.29
C PHE A 93 -0.87 -10.00 -4.54
N LEU A 94 -1.21 -9.28 -3.48
CA LEU A 94 -1.28 -7.83 -3.52
C LEU A 94 0.13 -7.25 -3.65
N VAL A 95 0.34 -6.43 -4.67
CA VAL A 95 1.59 -5.72 -4.92
C VAL A 95 1.32 -4.23 -4.89
N ARG A 96 2.14 -3.50 -4.13
CA ARG A 96 2.17 -2.05 -4.13
C ARG A 96 3.54 -1.57 -4.57
N ASN A 97 3.57 -0.80 -5.66
CA ASN A 97 4.79 -0.18 -6.18
C ASN A 97 4.78 1.32 -5.89
N PHE A 98 5.92 1.86 -5.47
CA PHE A 98 6.19 3.29 -5.38
C PHE A 98 7.07 3.71 -6.53
N LEU A 99 6.61 4.70 -7.30
CA LEU A 99 7.27 5.16 -8.50
C LEU A 99 7.68 6.62 -8.35
N TYR A 100 8.80 6.98 -8.96
CA TYR A 100 9.26 8.34 -9.18
C TYR A 100 9.66 8.49 -10.65
N ASP A 101 9.09 9.47 -11.36
CA ASP A 101 9.27 9.65 -12.81
C ASP A 101 9.09 8.33 -13.58
N GLU A 102 7.99 7.63 -13.27
CA GLU A 102 7.60 6.34 -13.86
C GLU A 102 8.52 5.14 -13.57
N LYS A 103 9.60 5.33 -12.80
CA LYS A 103 10.50 4.25 -12.37
C LYS A 103 10.09 3.73 -11.00
N VAL A 104 10.00 2.42 -10.86
CA VAL A 104 9.76 1.78 -9.55
C VAL A 104 11.01 1.95 -8.68
N ILE A 105 10.86 2.65 -7.55
CA ILE A 105 11.94 2.86 -6.58
C ILE A 105 11.73 2.05 -5.29
N SER A 106 10.51 1.59 -5.04
CA SER A 106 10.20 0.67 -3.94
C SER A 106 9.00 -0.20 -4.26
N SER A 107 8.94 -1.40 -3.71
CA SER A 107 7.78 -2.28 -3.82
C SER A 107 7.54 -3.07 -2.54
N ILE A 108 6.28 -3.27 -2.20
CA ILE A 108 5.81 -4.15 -1.14
C ILE A 108 4.90 -5.19 -1.80
N GLU A 109 5.24 -6.47 -1.64
CA GLU A 109 4.49 -7.59 -2.24
C GLU A 109 4.10 -8.57 -1.14
N ALA A 110 2.80 -8.84 -1.01
CA ALA A 110 2.31 -9.87 -0.10
C ALA A 110 2.80 -11.25 -0.54
N ILE A 111 3.02 -12.17 0.41
CA ILE A 111 3.43 -13.54 0.13
C ILE A 111 2.69 -14.55 1.00
N ALA A 112 2.59 -15.78 0.50
CA ALA A 112 2.29 -16.93 1.34
C ALA A 112 3.56 -17.29 2.12
N PHE A 113 3.55 -17.07 3.43
CA PHE A 113 4.71 -17.34 4.28
C PHE A 113 4.84 -18.83 4.59
N ASP A 114 5.98 -19.40 4.22
CA ASP A 114 6.38 -20.76 4.56
C ASP A 114 7.87 -20.75 4.93
N LEU A 115 8.17 -21.03 6.20
CA LEU A 115 9.54 -21.09 6.71
C LEU A 115 10.44 -22.09 5.96
N ASN A 116 9.85 -23.12 5.34
CA ASN A 116 10.60 -24.13 4.59
C ASN A 116 10.80 -23.75 3.12
N ASN A 117 10.12 -22.71 2.63
CA ASN A 117 10.12 -22.30 1.23
C ASN A 117 10.03 -20.78 1.10
N LEU A 118 10.97 -20.07 1.73
CA LEU A 118 11.00 -18.61 1.67
C LEU A 118 11.50 -18.10 0.31
N PRO A 119 11.01 -16.93 -0.13
CA PRO A 119 11.56 -16.22 -1.30
C PRO A 119 13.08 -16.04 -1.20
N LYS A 120 13.77 -16.16 -2.33
CA LYS A 120 15.23 -16.01 -2.43
C LYS A 120 15.63 -14.54 -2.38
N SER A 121 16.79 -14.23 -1.80
CA SER A 121 17.43 -12.91 -1.80
C SER A 121 16.45 -11.79 -1.47
N SER A 122 15.68 -11.97 -0.41
CA SER A 122 14.53 -11.13 -0.08
C SER A 122 14.59 -10.65 1.36
N THR A 123 14.06 -9.45 1.58
CA THR A 123 13.74 -8.94 2.91
C THR A 123 12.24 -9.14 3.15
N ILE A 124 11.91 -9.92 4.16
CA ILE A 124 10.55 -10.32 4.51
C ILE A 124 10.17 -9.68 5.84
N THR A 125 9.06 -8.94 5.86
CA THR A 125 8.46 -8.41 7.08
C THR A 125 7.17 -9.16 7.38
N ASN A 126 6.91 -9.40 8.67
CA ASN A 126 5.69 -10.03 9.16
C ASN A 126 5.02 -9.10 10.16
N GLN A 127 3.70 -8.98 10.07
CA GLN A 127 2.91 -8.10 10.93
C GLN A 127 1.51 -8.64 11.17
N ILE A 128 0.83 -8.14 12.21
CA ILE A 128 -0.56 -8.49 12.50
C ILE A 128 -1.49 -7.40 11.98
N VAL A 129 -2.32 -7.76 11.00
CA VAL A 129 -3.38 -6.89 10.45
C VAL A 129 -4.71 -7.59 10.68
N LYS A 130 -5.65 -6.91 11.35
CA LYS A 130 -6.99 -7.44 11.68
C LYS A 130 -6.95 -8.85 12.32
N GLY A 131 -5.96 -9.10 13.18
CA GLY A 131 -5.81 -10.37 13.90
C GLY A 131 -5.19 -11.52 13.08
N LYS A 132 -4.74 -11.25 11.85
CA LYS A 132 -4.04 -12.23 11.00
C LYS A 132 -2.59 -11.83 10.81
N ILE A 133 -1.70 -12.81 10.77
CA ILE A 133 -0.31 -12.60 10.38
C ILE A 133 -0.26 -12.46 8.86
N GLU A 134 0.31 -11.37 8.40
CA GLU A 134 0.57 -11.10 6.99
C GLU A 134 2.06 -10.90 6.77
N SER A 135 2.54 -11.37 5.63
CA SER A 135 3.96 -11.36 5.30
C SER A 135 4.18 -10.68 3.96
N HIS A 136 5.23 -9.86 3.89
CA HIS A 136 5.52 -9.04 2.73
C HIS A 136 7.00 -9.09 2.37
N ILE A 137 7.31 -9.11 1.08
CA ILE A 137 8.65 -8.80 0.58
C ILE A 137 8.73 -7.29 0.35
N GLY A 138 9.73 -6.65 0.95
CA GLY A 138 10.13 -5.29 0.64
C GLY A 138 11.32 -5.28 -0.33
N LYS A 139 11.23 -4.49 -1.40
CA LYS A 139 12.37 -4.17 -2.27
C LYS A 139 12.51 -2.66 -2.37
N MET A 140 13.74 -2.18 -2.30
CA MET A 140 14.06 -0.76 -2.41
C MET A 140 15.19 -0.59 -3.43
N GLN A 141 15.06 0.40 -4.30
CA GLN A 141 16.03 0.79 -5.31
C GLN A 141 16.23 2.30 -5.21
N PHE A 142 16.99 2.72 -4.18
CA PHE A 142 17.29 4.14 -3.92
C PHE A 142 18.56 4.64 -4.64
N GLU A 143 19.02 3.96 -5.69
CA GLU A 143 20.15 4.45 -6.47
C GLU A 143 19.83 5.84 -7.04
N ASN A 144 20.65 6.83 -6.68
CA ASN A 144 20.59 8.22 -7.16
C ASN A 144 19.29 8.99 -6.83
N THR A 145 18.71 8.80 -5.64
CA THR A 145 17.51 9.56 -5.21
C THR A 145 17.82 10.88 -4.50
N GLU A 146 19.05 11.39 -4.58
CA GLU A 146 19.39 12.72 -4.06
C GLU A 146 18.50 13.80 -4.70
N GLY A 147 17.85 14.62 -3.85
CA GLY A 147 16.96 15.70 -4.29
C GLY A 147 15.51 15.28 -4.56
N TYR A 148 15.16 13.99 -4.45
CA TYR A 148 13.77 13.58 -4.59
C TYR A 148 12.91 14.15 -3.46
N ARG A 149 11.81 14.82 -3.83
CA ARG A 149 10.81 15.32 -2.87
C ARG A 149 9.65 14.33 -2.81
N LEU A 150 9.78 13.36 -1.91
CA LEU A 150 8.86 12.21 -1.85
C LEU A 150 8.40 11.84 -0.43
N ASP A 151 8.71 12.67 0.58
CA ASP A 151 8.41 12.39 1.99
C ASP A 151 6.94 12.00 2.23
N LYS A 152 5.99 12.69 1.60
CA LYS A 152 4.57 12.46 1.87
C LYS A 152 4.05 11.22 1.18
N SER A 153 4.33 11.09 -0.11
CA SER A 153 3.90 9.93 -0.88
C SER A 153 4.60 8.67 -0.38
N TYR A 154 5.84 8.77 0.08
CA TYR A 154 6.55 7.66 0.68
C TYR A 154 5.98 7.28 2.05
N LYS A 155 5.64 8.25 2.92
CA LYS A 155 4.90 7.97 4.17
C LYS A 155 3.58 7.26 3.90
N LEU A 156 2.81 7.73 2.91
CA LEU A 156 1.58 7.05 2.48
C LEU A 156 1.86 5.63 1.99
N PHE A 157 2.86 5.47 1.13
CA PHE A 157 3.26 4.17 0.60
C PHE A 157 3.68 3.19 1.69
N LEU A 158 4.38 3.63 2.74
CA LEU A 158 4.79 2.72 3.81
C LEU A 158 3.65 2.44 4.80
N ARG A 159 2.90 3.47 5.20
CA ARG A 159 2.01 3.42 6.37
C ARG A 159 0.56 3.09 6.03
N LEU A 160 0.18 3.08 4.75
CA LEU A 160 -1.15 2.64 4.35
C LEU A 160 -1.27 1.13 4.56
N THR A 161 -2.03 0.71 5.56
CA THR A 161 -2.29 -0.70 5.83
C THR A 161 -3.44 -1.20 4.96
N ILE A 162 -3.19 -2.23 4.16
CA ILE A 162 -4.19 -2.91 3.33
C ILE A 162 -4.12 -4.39 3.67
N PRO A 163 -5.23 -5.04 4.08
CA PRO A 163 -5.22 -6.46 4.36
C PRO A 163 -4.79 -7.26 3.12
N ALA A 164 -3.85 -8.17 3.31
CA ALA A 164 -3.27 -8.98 2.24
C ALA A 164 -4.17 -10.16 1.82
N ASP A 165 -5.20 -10.47 2.60
CA ASP A 165 -6.16 -11.56 2.35
C ASP A 165 -7.32 -11.16 1.42
N LEU A 166 -7.36 -9.90 0.96
CA LEU A 166 -8.28 -9.45 -0.08
C LEU A 166 -7.91 -10.07 -1.43
N ASN A 167 -8.91 -10.41 -2.23
CA ASN A 167 -8.77 -11.23 -3.42
C ASN A 167 -9.18 -10.54 -4.73
N ASP A 168 -9.67 -9.30 -4.67
CA ASP A 168 -10.01 -8.50 -5.84
C ASP A 168 -9.74 -7.00 -5.59
N ILE A 169 -9.59 -6.24 -6.68
CA ILE A 169 -9.19 -4.83 -6.61
C ILE A 169 -10.30 -3.92 -6.06
N ASP A 170 -11.57 -4.28 -6.25
CA ASP A 170 -12.70 -3.50 -5.77
C ASP A 170 -12.71 -3.54 -4.22
N ALA A 171 -12.54 -4.73 -3.63
CA ALA A 171 -12.41 -4.92 -2.19
C ALA A 171 -11.18 -4.20 -1.60
N VAL A 172 -10.05 -4.21 -2.31
CA VAL A 172 -8.86 -3.42 -1.93
C VAL A 172 -9.18 -1.94 -1.93
N PHE A 173 -9.84 -1.44 -2.97
CA PHE A 173 -10.15 -0.01 -3.08
C PHE A 173 -11.14 0.44 -1.99
N ASP A 174 -12.16 -0.37 -1.71
CA ASP A 174 -13.09 -0.14 -0.62
C ASP A 174 -12.39 -0.16 0.74
N SER A 175 -11.44 -1.07 0.97
CA SER A 175 -10.64 -1.09 2.20
C SER A 175 -9.83 0.20 2.37
N VAL A 176 -9.20 0.70 1.31
CA VAL A 176 -8.48 1.99 1.32
C VAL A 176 -9.44 3.15 1.58
N ALA A 177 -10.62 3.15 0.95
CA ALA A 177 -11.62 4.20 1.16
C ALA A 177 -12.20 4.18 2.58
N ASN A 178 -12.36 3.01 3.17
CA ASN A 178 -12.79 2.84 4.56
C ASN A 178 -11.72 3.32 5.54
N PHE A 179 -10.43 3.10 5.25
CA PHE A 179 -9.33 3.69 6.02
C PHE A 179 -9.46 5.23 6.05
N PHE A 180 -9.61 5.87 4.89
CA PHE A 180 -9.75 7.33 4.77
C PHE A 180 -11.12 7.89 5.17
N SER A 181 -12.02 7.05 5.68
CA SER A 181 -13.26 7.49 6.31
C SER A 181 -13.15 7.62 7.84
N GLN A 182 -12.03 7.18 8.41
CA GLN A 182 -11.76 7.31 9.84
C GLN A 182 -11.30 8.73 10.13
N GLU A 183 -11.77 9.29 11.25
CA GLU A 183 -11.50 10.67 11.65
C GLU A 183 -10.00 10.96 11.70
N ASP A 184 -9.19 10.03 12.20
CA ASP A 184 -7.75 10.17 12.41
C ASP A 184 -6.89 9.64 11.26
N ALA A 185 -7.46 9.30 10.10
CA ALA A 185 -6.76 8.61 9.01
C ALA A 185 -5.49 9.34 8.53
N LEU A 186 -5.55 10.68 8.43
CA LEU A 186 -4.39 11.49 8.04
C LEU A 186 -3.30 11.49 9.11
N LEU A 187 -3.66 11.44 10.40
CA LEU A 187 -2.69 11.38 11.49
C LEU A 187 -1.92 10.05 11.47
N ARG A 188 -2.63 8.94 11.23
CA ARG A 188 -2.02 7.59 11.12
C ARG A 188 -0.99 7.47 10.01
N ILE A 189 -1.11 8.28 8.96
CA ILE A 189 -0.13 8.33 7.87
C ILE A 189 0.96 9.38 8.13
N PHE A 190 0.58 10.62 8.47
CA PHE A 190 1.48 11.77 8.35
C PHE A 190 2.06 12.28 9.68
N LEU A 191 1.41 12.03 10.82
CA LEU A 191 1.89 12.48 12.12
C LEU A 191 2.73 11.36 12.79
N GLY A 192 4.06 11.49 12.74
CA GLY A 192 5.01 10.43 13.15
C GLY A 192 4.66 9.70 14.46
N ARG A 193 4.55 10.44 15.57
CA ARG A 193 4.22 9.86 16.89
C ARG A 193 2.84 9.17 16.95
N TYR A 194 1.90 9.60 16.12
CA TYR A 194 0.57 8.99 16.05
C TYR A 194 0.60 7.74 15.17
N ALA A 195 1.28 7.84 14.03
CA ALA A 195 1.54 6.72 13.14
C ALA A 195 2.20 5.56 13.88
N GLU A 196 3.28 5.80 14.63
CA GLU A 196 3.99 4.78 15.42
C GLU A 196 3.07 3.98 16.37
N LYS A 197 2.09 4.64 17.00
CA LYS A 197 1.14 4.00 17.91
C LYS A 197 0.03 3.22 17.22
N THR A 198 -0.17 3.46 15.93
CA THR A 198 -1.28 2.91 15.14
C THR A 198 -0.83 1.96 14.04
N GLN A 199 0.49 1.82 13.84
CA GLN A 199 1.05 0.83 12.92
C GLN A 199 0.71 -0.60 13.40
N PRO A 200 0.55 -1.54 12.45
CA PRO A 200 0.48 -2.96 12.77
C PRO A 200 1.65 -3.43 13.63
N LEU A 201 1.37 -4.32 14.59
CA LEU A 201 2.42 -4.94 15.41
C LEU A 201 3.25 -5.87 14.53
N MET A 202 4.57 -5.73 14.58
CA MET A 202 5.47 -6.61 13.84
C MET A 202 5.64 -7.94 14.57
N THR A 203 5.70 -9.02 13.78
CA THR A 203 6.00 -10.38 14.26
C THR A 203 7.28 -10.91 13.65
N GLY A 204 7.94 -10.19 12.75
CA GLY A 204 9.28 -10.56 12.33
C GLY A 204 9.83 -9.77 11.16
N TYR A 205 11.14 -9.90 11.00
CA TYR A 205 11.93 -9.39 9.91
C TYR A 205 12.98 -10.43 9.56
N LEU A 206 13.01 -10.92 8.32
CA LEU A 206 13.95 -11.92 7.85
C LEU A 206 14.63 -11.45 6.57
N VAL A 207 15.93 -11.72 6.46
CA VAL A 207 16.70 -11.59 5.23
C VAL A 207 17.06 -13.00 4.77
N THR A 208 16.77 -13.33 3.53
CA THR A 208 17.05 -14.64 2.95
C THR A 208 18.21 -14.61 1.98
N ASP A 209 18.94 -15.71 1.88
CA ASP A 209 20.03 -15.89 0.94
C ASP A 209 19.54 -16.25 -0.48
N LYS A 210 20.47 -16.48 -1.39
CA LYS A 210 20.20 -16.84 -2.80
C LYS A 210 19.43 -18.15 -3.01
N ILE A 211 19.32 -19.01 -1.99
CA ILE A 211 18.55 -20.25 -2.07
C ILE A 211 17.23 -20.19 -1.28
N GLY A 212 16.96 -19.08 -0.57
CA GLY A 212 15.74 -18.91 0.22
C GLY A 212 15.88 -19.40 1.66
N SER A 213 17.10 -19.63 2.14
CA SER A 213 17.34 -19.91 3.56
C SER A 213 17.43 -18.60 4.34
N ILE A 214 16.97 -18.59 5.60
CA ILE A 214 17.14 -17.43 6.48
C ILE A 214 18.63 -17.18 6.66
N GLU A 215 19.11 -15.99 6.29
CA GLU A 215 20.48 -15.56 6.53
C GLU A 215 20.59 -14.80 7.85
N ASN A 216 19.74 -13.79 8.03
CA ASN A 216 19.66 -12.98 9.24
C ASN A 216 18.21 -12.64 9.54
N GLY A 217 17.88 -12.32 10.78
CA GLY A 217 16.55 -11.80 11.11
C GLY A 217 16.15 -12.02 12.55
N ILE A 218 14.92 -11.63 12.84
CA ILE A 218 14.24 -11.87 14.10
C ILE A 218 12.79 -12.24 13.80
N ILE A 219 12.27 -13.29 14.45
CA ILE A 219 10.88 -13.70 14.27
C ILE A 219 10.27 -14.09 15.61
N PHE A 220 9.06 -13.61 15.84
CA PHE A 220 8.20 -13.97 16.94
C PHE A 220 7.25 -15.08 16.51
N THR A 221 7.17 -16.14 17.30
CA THR A 221 6.23 -17.25 17.13
C THR A 221 5.36 -17.32 18.38
N PRO A 222 4.04 -17.12 18.25
CA PRO A 222 3.11 -17.31 19.35
C PRO A 222 3.23 -18.73 19.92
N THR A 223 3.22 -18.85 21.25
CA THR A 223 3.16 -20.14 21.96
C THR A 223 1.79 -20.34 22.61
N ASP A 224 1.12 -19.24 22.94
CA ASP A 224 -0.26 -19.17 23.42
C ASP A 224 -0.86 -17.78 23.07
N ASP A 225 -2.01 -17.43 23.65
CA ASP A 225 -2.76 -16.21 23.33
C ASP A 225 -2.06 -14.92 23.80
N GLU A 226 -1.20 -15.00 24.82
CA GLU A 226 -0.54 -13.82 25.41
C GLU A 226 0.98 -13.86 25.24
N ASN A 227 1.57 -15.05 25.08
CA ASN A 227 3.00 -15.28 25.05
C ASN A 227 3.46 -15.90 23.73
N GLY A 228 4.74 -15.70 23.47
CA GLY A 228 5.45 -16.39 22.41
C GLY A 228 6.91 -16.57 22.76
N LYS A 229 7.64 -17.01 21.75
CA LYS A 229 9.10 -16.94 21.73
C LYS A 229 9.52 -16.11 20.54
N TYR A 230 10.67 -15.47 20.65
CA TYR A 230 11.36 -14.97 19.46
C TYR A 230 12.71 -15.65 19.29
N ASP A 231 13.07 -15.83 18.02
CA ASP A 231 14.34 -16.38 17.59
C ASP A 231 15.10 -15.30 16.79
N ILE A 232 16.37 -15.05 17.14
CA ILE A 232 17.28 -14.19 16.35
C ILE A 232 18.20 -15.08 15.52
N TYR A 233 18.22 -14.83 14.22
CA TYR A 233 19.05 -15.50 13.24
C TYR A 233 20.24 -14.64 12.85
N HIS A 234 21.42 -15.27 12.78
CA HIS A 234 22.61 -14.69 12.20
C HIS A 234 23.40 -15.74 11.43
N LYS A 235 23.71 -15.44 10.16
CA LYS A 235 24.38 -16.35 9.21
C LYS A 235 23.76 -17.75 9.18
N GLY A 236 22.43 -17.80 9.14
CA GLY A 236 21.63 -19.03 9.05
C GLY A 236 21.54 -19.87 10.33
N LYS A 237 21.98 -19.33 11.47
CA LYS A 237 21.86 -20.01 12.78
C LYS A 237 21.06 -19.17 13.75
N ILE A 238 20.27 -19.83 14.58
CA ILE A 238 19.63 -19.20 15.74
C ILE A 238 20.74 -18.92 16.76
N ILE A 239 20.93 -17.64 17.11
CA ILE A 239 21.90 -17.19 18.11
C ILE A 239 21.25 -16.81 19.44
N LYS A 240 19.93 -16.59 19.45
CA LYS A 240 19.16 -16.27 20.65
C LYS A 240 17.74 -16.80 20.49
N THR A 241 17.22 -17.39 21.56
CA THR A 241 15.81 -17.72 21.74
C THR A 241 15.36 -17.20 23.09
N GLN A 242 14.25 -16.49 23.17
CA GLN A 242 13.72 -15.98 24.43
C GLN A 242 12.20 -15.95 24.42
N LEU A 243 11.59 -16.26 25.56
CA LEU A 243 10.15 -16.12 25.79
C LEU A 243 9.81 -14.66 26.07
N GLN A 244 8.76 -14.17 25.42
CA GLN A 244 8.30 -12.79 25.53
C GLN A 244 6.85 -12.71 25.03
N ASN A 245 6.06 -11.73 25.50
CA ASN A 245 4.78 -11.42 24.89
C ASN A 245 4.96 -10.53 23.63
N LEU A 246 3.91 -10.37 22.83
CA LEU A 246 3.98 -9.60 21.59
C LEU A 246 4.23 -8.09 21.82
N ILE A 247 3.76 -7.54 22.94
CA ILE A 247 3.88 -6.11 23.25
C ILE A 247 5.35 -5.77 23.52
N ASP A 248 5.99 -6.50 24.43
CA ASP A 248 7.41 -6.31 24.76
C ASP A 248 8.32 -6.66 23.57
N PHE A 249 7.88 -7.57 22.68
CA PHE A 249 8.59 -7.87 21.44
C PHE A 249 8.72 -6.65 20.51
N GLN A 250 7.79 -5.69 20.56
CA GLN A 250 7.89 -4.49 19.72
C GLN A 250 9.15 -3.66 20.05
N GLU A 251 9.51 -3.54 21.32
CA GLU A 251 10.77 -2.88 21.71
C GLU A 251 11.98 -3.70 21.23
N THR A 252 11.89 -5.02 21.34
CA THR A 252 12.98 -5.94 20.98
C THR A 252 13.28 -5.93 19.48
N ILE A 253 12.26 -5.89 18.62
CA ILE A 253 12.46 -5.80 17.17
C ILE A 253 12.98 -4.42 16.75
N MET A 254 12.58 -3.35 17.43
CA MET A 254 13.11 -2.01 17.18
C MET A 254 14.61 -1.93 17.54
N GLU A 255 15.00 -2.45 18.71
CA GLU A 255 16.42 -2.56 19.06
C GLU A 255 17.21 -3.42 18.05
N TYR A 256 16.58 -4.48 17.52
CA TYR A 256 17.21 -5.30 16.49
C TYR A 256 17.49 -4.48 15.23
N PHE A 257 16.56 -3.63 14.79
CA PHE A 257 16.77 -2.73 13.66
C PHE A 257 17.90 -1.73 13.91
N GLU A 258 17.87 -1.03 15.04
CA GLU A 258 18.91 -0.03 15.38
C GLU A 258 20.33 -0.61 15.40
N LYS A 259 20.46 -1.87 15.80
CA LYS A 259 21.78 -2.55 15.90
C LYS A 259 22.26 -3.17 14.59
N ASN A 260 21.35 -3.60 13.71
CA ASN A 260 21.68 -4.49 12.60
C ASN A 260 21.30 -3.96 11.21
N ILE A 261 20.41 -2.98 11.12
CA ILE A 261 20.03 -2.33 9.88
C ILE A 261 20.61 -0.92 9.92
N THR A 262 21.71 -0.71 9.19
CA THR A 262 22.29 0.61 8.99
C THR A 262 21.69 1.22 7.72
N ASP A 263 21.44 2.53 7.76
CA ASP A 263 20.92 3.33 6.63
C ASP A 263 21.76 3.20 5.36
#